data_AF-A0A328PF32-F1
#
_entry.id   AF-A0A328PF32-F1
#
_cell.length_a   1.000
_cell.length_b   1.000
_cell.length_c   1.000
_cell.angle_alpha   90.00
_cell.angle_beta   90.00
_cell.angle_gamma   90.00
#
_symmetry.space_group_name_H-M   'P 1'
#
loop_
_entity.id
_entity.type
_entity.pdbx_description
1 polymer ?
#
loop_
_entity_poly.entity_id
_entity_poly.type
_entity_poly.pdbx_seq_one_letter_code
_entity_poly.pdbx_strand_id
1 'polypeptide(L)'
;MNLEKIIYKYALINAVKHKGKAMEKAVIGAIMSNEPQFRKKPQKVLQKTKNIVEKVNKLTPKEQKKELKKLGIKLKEKKEAEKKKKLPPLPNIQEKVILRFAPNPSGPLHIGHARAAILNHEYAKKYKGKLILRMEDTDPRRVDPKAYKMIQEDLKWLGIKWDQLIIQSDRIPTYYKHATKLLEKGGGYICTCKPTEFKKLKDQSKPCPCRNLPTKENLKRWEKMQKMPEGKAVLRVKTDLKHKNPAIRDWVALRIVDEPHPRTGKKYRIYPTMNFAVTIDDHLLGITHVLRGKDHITNTEKQEYLYKHLGWKPPTFIHYGRLHMENIQLSTSKTKEGIQKGKYKGWDDPRLGTIRAIKRRGIQAQAIREAMIEIGAKIADSTLTWKKIYGLNKNILEEIANRYFFVAEPQPFKIKNLPEHLKGTIERPLHPDHPERGQRKIPFNGRVYIQKDDLKKAKILRLVDAVNVKIKNNSLEYHSMSLEEARKHNAKIIHWVPMDENIPANVIMPNTKIVEGLLEPAAKSLKIDQIVQLERFGFARVDKTNKKTTFYYTHK
;
A
#
# COMPACT_ATOMS: atom_id res chain seq x y z
N MET A 1 35.31 -8.23 38.03
CA MET A 1 35.84 -7.87 36.69
C MET A 1 36.55 -6.50 36.83
N ASN A 2 37.77 -6.33 36.33
CA ASN A 2 38.52 -5.07 36.42
C ASN A 2 37.73 -3.92 35.74
N LEU A 3 37.74 -2.71 36.31
CA LEU A 3 37.03 -1.52 35.81
C LEU A 3 37.26 -1.28 34.31
N GLU A 4 38.48 -1.44 33.83
CA GLU A 4 38.81 -1.27 32.41
C GLU A 4 38.13 -2.30 31.51
N LYS A 5 38.06 -3.56 31.94
CA LYS A 5 37.34 -4.61 31.21
C LYS A 5 35.83 -4.31 31.15
N ILE A 6 35.28 -3.74 32.23
CA ILE A 6 33.87 -3.34 32.29
C ILE A 6 33.59 -2.18 31.34
N ILE A 7 34.43 -1.13 31.37
CA ILE A 7 34.31 -0.01 30.44
C ILE A 7 34.43 -0.51 28.99
N TYR A 8 35.40 -1.37 28.70
CA TYR A 8 35.61 -1.95 27.37
C TYR A 8 34.39 -2.75 26.90
N LYS A 9 33.80 -3.57 27.78
CA LYS A 9 32.54 -4.29 27.53
C LYS A 9 31.41 -3.34 27.14
N TYR A 10 31.14 -2.29 27.91
CA TYR A 10 30.05 -1.35 27.64
C TYR A 10 30.33 -0.48 26.40
N ALA A 11 31.59 -0.13 26.14
CA ALA A 11 32.01 0.56 24.94
C ALA A 11 31.79 -0.29 23.68
N LEU A 12 32.18 -1.57 23.68
CA LEU A 12 31.91 -2.49 22.56
C LEU A 12 30.40 -2.69 22.34
N ILE A 13 29.61 -2.85 23.41
CA ILE A 13 28.14 -2.94 23.31
C ILE A 13 27.56 -1.69 22.64
N ASN A 14 28.02 -0.51 23.06
CA ASN A 14 27.55 0.75 22.52
C ASN A 14 27.99 0.92 21.04
N ALA A 15 29.26 0.68 20.71
CA ALA A 15 29.76 0.77 19.36
C ALA A 15 29.02 -0.15 18.38
N VAL A 16 28.78 -1.41 18.76
CA VAL A 16 28.03 -2.37 17.91
C VAL A 16 26.57 -1.93 17.72
N LYS A 17 25.94 -1.31 18.72
CA LYS A 17 24.58 -0.74 18.59
C LYS A 17 24.54 0.52 17.73
N HIS A 18 25.62 1.29 17.70
CA HIS A 18 25.71 2.59 17.04
C HIS A 18 26.67 2.56 15.83
N LYS A 19 26.52 1.51 14.99
CA LYS A 19 27.19 1.39 13.68
C LYS A 19 28.71 1.63 13.70
N GLY A 20 29.39 1.22 14.76
CA GLY A 20 30.85 1.32 14.88
C GLY A 20 31.35 2.41 15.83
N LYS A 21 30.45 3.26 16.38
CA LYS A 21 30.86 4.41 17.20
C LYS A 21 30.30 4.32 18.62
N ALA A 22 31.16 4.07 19.60
CA ALA A 22 30.88 4.23 21.01
C ALA A 22 30.83 5.71 21.40
N MET A 23 29.81 6.09 22.15
CA MET A 23 29.64 7.43 22.72
C MET A 23 29.95 7.42 24.21
N GLU A 24 30.91 8.24 24.62
CA GLU A 24 31.43 8.29 26.00
C GLU A 24 30.33 8.44 27.05
N LYS A 25 29.45 9.44 26.89
CA LYS A 25 28.32 9.69 27.82
C LYS A 25 27.39 8.48 27.96
N ALA A 26 27.13 7.77 26.85
CA ALA A 26 26.25 6.60 26.84
C ALA A 26 26.90 5.40 27.54
N VAL A 27 28.22 5.22 27.38
CA VAL A 27 28.99 4.19 28.07
C VAL A 27 29.04 4.44 29.57
N ILE A 28 29.30 5.68 29.99
CA ILE A 28 29.29 6.07 31.41
C ILE A 28 27.91 5.82 32.02
N GLY A 29 26.84 6.28 31.36
CA GLY A 29 25.47 6.06 31.84
C GLY A 29 25.11 4.59 31.99
N ALA A 30 25.56 3.74 31.05
CA ALA A 30 25.34 2.30 31.13
C ALA A 30 26.07 1.65 32.30
N ILE A 31 27.31 2.06 32.59
CA ILE A 31 28.08 1.55 33.73
C ILE A 31 27.42 1.98 35.04
N MET A 32 27.07 3.27 35.18
CA MET A 32 26.41 3.78 36.39
C MET A 32 25.08 3.08 36.66
N SER A 33 24.34 2.74 35.61
CA SER A 33 23.06 2.03 35.75
C SER A 33 23.24 0.58 36.18
N ASN A 34 24.20 -0.14 35.60
CA ASN A 34 24.25 -1.61 35.68
C ASN A 34 25.33 -2.17 36.63
N GLU A 35 26.25 -1.34 37.11
CA GLU A 35 27.36 -1.77 37.98
C GLU A 35 27.37 -0.91 39.27
N PRO A 36 26.53 -1.25 40.28
CA PRO A 36 26.31 -0.44 41.47
C PRO A 36 27.59 -0.08 42.25
N GLN A 37 28.59 -0.96 42.23
CA GLN A 37 29.88 -0.80 42.90
C GLN A 37 30.69 0.40 42.37
N PHE A 38 30.45 0.87 41.14
CA PHE A 38 31.15 2.02 40.57
C PHE A 38 30.41 3.35 40.76
N ARG A 39 29.17 3.33 41.27
CA ARG A 39 28.43 4.57 41.63
C ARG A 39 29.14 5.34 42.74
N LYS A 40 29.86 4.65 43.64
CA LYS A 40 30.66 5.24 44.73
C LYS A 40 32.01 5.81 44.28
N LYS A 41 32.43 5.60 43.02
CA LYS A 41 33.74 6.04 42.48
C LYS A 41 33.61 6.65 41.07
N PRO A 42 32.76 7.67 40.86
CA PRO A 42 32.42 8.17 39.52
C PRO A 42 33.59 8.84 38.80
N GLN A 43 34.47 9.54 39.53
CA GLN A 43 35.65 10.20 38.95
C GLN A 43 36.61 9.20 38.29
N LYS A 44 36.81 8.02 38.89
CA LYS A 44 37.65 6.95 38.31
C LYS A 44 37.05 6.36 37.03
N VAL A 45 35.71 6.29 36.93
CA VAL A 45 35.02 5.84 35.71
C VAL A 45 35.18 6.88 34.60
N LEU A 46 34.95 8.16 34.91
CA LEU A 46 35.08 9.28 33.97
C LEU A 46 36.48 9.34 33.35
N GLN A 47 37.52 9.32 34.18
CA GLN A 47 38.92 9.44 33.73
C GLN A 47 39.35 8.30 32.79
N LYS A 48 38.88 7.08 33.03
CA LYS A 48 39.25 5.91 32.22
C LYS A 48 38.35 5.67 31.00
N THR A 49 37.12 6.21 31.00
CA THR A 49 36.15 5.91 29.93
C THR A 49 36.55 6.52 28.59
N LYS A 50 37.04 7.76 28.59
CA LYS A 50 37.48 8.46 27.37
C LYS A 50 38.48 7.63 26.55
N ASN A 51 39.59 7.24 27.17
CA ASN A 51 40.66 6.51 26.51
C ASN A 51 40.21 5.14 25.97
N ILE A 52 39.31 4.45 26.68
CA ILE A 52 38.82 3.13 26.26
C ILE A 52 37.79 3.24 25.13
N VAL A 53 36.95 4.27 25.15
CA VAL A 53 36.01 4.56 24.06
C VAL A 53 36.75 4.92 22.78
N GLU A 54 37.81 5.73 22.87
CA GLU A 54 38.68 6.03 21.72
C GLU A 54 39.34 4.77 21.16
N LYS A 55 39.84 3.87 22.01
CA LYS A 55 40.40 2.58 21.58
C LYS A 55 39.37 1.71 20.86
N VAL A 56 38.13 1.64 21.36
CA VAL A 56 37.05 0.87 20.71
C VAL A 56 36.65 1.49 19.37
N ASN A 57 36.64 2.82 19.27
CA ASN A 57 36.29 3.54 18.05
C ASN A 57 37.35 3.43 16.94
N LYS A 58 38.59 3.08 17.28
CA LYS A 58 39.64 2.76 16.30
C LYS A 58 39.48 1.39 15.65
N LEU A 59 38.68 0.49 16.23
CA LEU A 59 38.40 -0.83 15.66
C LEU A 59 37.33 -0.74 14.57
N THR A 60 37.47 -1.55 13.52
CA THR A 60 36.42 -1.70 12.51
C THR A 60 35.17 -2.36 13.11
N PRO A 61 33.96 -2.16 12.51
CA PRO A 61 32.74 -2.82 12.99
C PRO A 61 32.83 -4.35 13.03
N LYS A 62 33.65 -4.97 12.17
CA LYS A 62 33.88 -6.42 12.15
C LYS A 62 34.73 -6.87 13.35
N GLU A 63 35.77 -6.11 13.68
CA GLU A 63 36.64 -6.37 14.83
C GLU A 63 35.92 -6.14 16.16
N GLN A 64 35.11 -5.07 16.27
CA GLN A 64 34.29 -4.82 17.45
C GLN A 64 33.34 -5.99 17.73
N LYS A 65 32.70 -6.56 16.70
CA LYS A 65 31.86 -7.76 16.83
C LYS A 65 32.66 -9.00 17.24
N LYS A 66 33.90 -9.16 16.76
CA LYS A 66 34.80 -10.28 17.13
C LYS A 66 35.22 -10.18 18.60
N GLU A 67 35.62 -8.99 19.05
CA GLU A 67 36.00 -8.72 20.45
C GLU A 67 34.82 -8.91 21.40
N LEU A 68 33.62 -8.47 21.00
CA LEU A 68 32.42 -8.67 21.80
C LEU A 68 32.04 -10.17 21.94
N LYS A 69 32.26 -10.98 20.89
CA LYS A 69 32.09 -12.44 20.95
C LYS A 69 33.09 -13.10 21.91
N LYS A 70 34.35 -12.65 21.95
CA LYS A 70 35.36 -13.15 22.90
C LYS A 70 34.95 -12.92 24.36
N LEU A 71 34.19 -11.86 24.64
CA LEU A 71 33.66 -11.57 25.98
C LEU A 71 32.43 -12.42 26.35
N GLY A 72 31.98 -13.34 25.49
CA GLY A 72 30.80 -14.17 25.73
C GLY A 72 29.47 -13.41 25.68
N ILE A 73 29.47 -12.15 25.22
CA ILE A 73 28.29 -11.29 25.23
C ILE A 73 27.52 -11.48 23.94
N LYS A 74 26.41 -12.21 24.02
CA LYS A 74 25.38 -12.22 22.97
C LYS A 74 24.54 -10.97 23.13
N LEU A 75 24.83 -9.92 22.36
CA LEU A 75 23.81 -8.89 22.14
C LEU A 75 22.61 -9.56 21.50
N LYS A 76 21.40 -9.25 21.98
CA LYS A 76 20.22 -9.38 21.13
C LYS A 76 20.53 -8.52 19.92
N GLU A 77 20.98 -9.13 18.83
CA GLU A 77 20.94 -8.51 17.53
C GLU A 77 19.53 -7.91 17.44
N LYS A 78 19.42 -6.60 17.15
CA LYS A 78 18.22 -6.17 16.43
C LYS A 78 18.21 -7.14 15.26
N LYS A 79 17.32 -8.15 15.32
CA LYS A 79 17.24 -9.22 14.32
C LYS A 79 17.55 -8.55 13.00
N GLU A 80 18.67 -8.91 12.38
CA GLU A 80 18.97 -8.45 11.03
C GLU A 80 17.65 -8.53 10.29
N ALA A 81 17.19 -7.38 9.78
CA ALA A 81 15.88 -7.14 9.21
C ALA A 81 15.28 -8.45 8.73
N GLU A 82 14.24 -8.96 9.44
CA GLU A 82 13.57 -10.24 9.20
C GLU A 82 13.80 -10.66 7.75
N LYS A 83 14.66 -11.68 7.50
CA LYS A 83 15.03 -12.19 6.16
C LYS A 83 13.92 -11.81 5.19
N LYS A 84 14.11 -10.73 4.39
CA LYS A 84 13.04 -10.13 3.56
C LYS A 84 12.26 -11.28 2.95
N LYS A 85 11.01 -11.50 3.38
CA LYS A 85 10.24 -12.70 3.00
C LYS A 85 10.27 -12.81 1.48
N LYS A 86 11.03 -13.77 0.97
CA LYS A 86 11.15 -13.98 -0.48
C LYS A 86 9.92 -14.75 -0.94
N LEU A 87 9.38 -14.38 -2.10
CA LEU A 87 8.34 -15.18 -2.74
C LEU A 87 8.87 -16.60 -3.02
N PRO A 88 8.04 -17.65 -2.87
CA PRO A 88 8.43 -19.03 -3.18
C PRO A 88 8.86 -19.16 -4.65
N PRO A 89 9.56 -20.23 -5.05
CA PRO A 89 9.81 -20.49 -6.46
C PRO A 89 8.50 -20.75 -7.23
N LEU A 90 8.50 -20.53 -8.55
CA LEU A 90 7.37 -20.93 -9.39
C LEU A 90 7.55 -22.43 -9.70
N PRO A 91 6.47 -23.23 -9.74
CA PRO A 91 6.54 -24.59 -10.26
C PRO A 91 6.74 -24.61 -11.78
N ASN A 92 7.18 -25.74 -12.34
CA ASN A 92 7.20 -26.02 -13.79
C ASN A 92 7.94 -24.98 -14.67
N ILE A 93 9.09 -24.51 -14.20
CA ILE A 93 9.93 -23.58 -14.98
C ILE A 93 10.76 -24.38 -16.00
N GLN A 94 10.41 -24.26 -17.27
CA GLN A 94 11.17 -24.88 -18.38
C GLN A 94 11.53 -23.86 -19.47
N GLU A 95 10.87 -22.70 -19.49
CA GLU A 95 11.01 -21.66 -20.52
C GLU A 95 11.11 -20.26 -19.88
N LYS A 96 11.34 -19.23 -20.71
CA LYS A 96 11.32 -17.84 -20.25
C LYS A 96 9.95 -17.49 -19.68
N VAL A 97 9.91 -17.10 -18.40
CA VAL A 97 8.66 -16.82 -17.70
C VAL A 97 7.96 -15.59 -18.29
N ILE A 98 6.74 -15.76 -18.77
CA ILE A 98 5.83 -14.70 -19.20
C ILE A 98 4.59 -14.72 -18.30
N LEU A 99 4.32 -13.59 -17.66
CA LEU A 99 3.17 -13.36 -16.76
C LEU A 99 2.30 -12.22 -17.29
N ARG A 100 1.09 -12.07 -16.73
CA ARG A 100 0.23 -10.93 -17.02
C ARG A 100 -0.51 -10.40 -15.81
N PHE A 101 -0.66 -9.08 -15.74
CA PHE A 101 -1.68 -8.43 -14.92
C PHE A 101 -2.82 -7.98 -15.85
N ALA A 102 -4.03 -8.47 -15.59
CA ALA A 102 -5.15 -8.33 -16.51
C ALA A 102 -6.41 -7.73 -15.84
N PRO A 103 -6.44 -6.41 -15.60
CA PRO A 103 -7.59 -5.74 -14.99
C PRO A 103 -8.69 -5.41 -16.02
N ASN A 104 -9.94 -5.37 -15.56
CA ASN A 104 -11.05 -4.77 -16.32
C ASN A 104 -11.00 -3.24 -16.14
N PRO A 105 -11.10 -2.42 -17.22
CA PRO A 105 -11.10 -0.96 -17.12
C PRO A 105 -12.46 -0.41 -16.66
N SER A 106 -12.91 -0.82 -15.48
CA SER A 106 -14.18 -0.39 -14.86
C SER A 106 -14.04 0.79 -13.89
N GLY A 107 -12.79 1.16 -13.60
CA GLY A 107 -12.38 2.20 -12.67
C GLY A 107 -10.89 2.06 -12.36
N PRO A 108 -10.34 2.86 -11.43
CA PRO A 108 -8.94 2.76 -11.01
C PRO A 108 -8.68 1.48 -10.21
N LEU A 109 -7.39 1.22 -9.95
CA LEU A 109 -6.98 0.09 -9.13
C LEU A 109 -7.30 0.32 -7.65
N HIS A 110 -7.41 -0.78 -6.92
CA HIS A 110 -7.56 -0.82 -5.47
C HIS A 110 -6.59 -1.83 -4.87
N ILE A 111 -6.49 -1.88 -3.53
CA ILE A 111 -5.49 -2.71 -2.83
C ILE A 111 -5.54 -4.18 -3.24
N GLY A 112 -6.73 -4.74 -3.52
CA GLY A 112 -6.88 -6.10 -4.04
C GLY A 112 -6.16 -6.32 -5.39
N HIS A 113 -6.26 -5.36 -6.30
CA HIS A 113 -5.52 -5.36 -7.57
C HIS A 113 -4.02 -5.24 -7.34
N ALA A 114 -3.60 -4.45 -6.34
CA ALA A 114 -2.18 -4.28 -6.00
C ALA A 114 -1.52 -5.64 -5.73
N ARG A 115 -2.19 -6.56 -5.03
CA ARG A 115 -1.67 -7.91 -4.79
C ARG A 115 -1.37 -8.65 -6.09
N ALA A 116 -2.33 -8.70 -7.01
CA ALA A 116 -2.16 -9.37 -8.29
C ALA A 116 -1.03 -8.74 -9.10
N ALA A 117 -1.03 -7.41 -9.21
CA ALA A 117 -0.06 -6.67 -10.01
C ALA A 117 1.36 -6.78 -9.44
N ILE A 118 1.53 -6.61 -8.13
CA ILE A 118 2.83 -6.70 -7.45
C ILE A 118 3.38 -8.12 -7.55
N LEU A 119 2.57 -9.16 -7.27
CA LEU A 119 3.06 -10.54 -7.35
C LEU A 119 3.51 -10.91 -8.76
N ASN A 120 2.72 -10.59 -9.80
CA ASN A 120 3.11 -10.87 -11.18
C ASN A 120 4.39 -10.10 -11.57
N HIS A 121 4.54 -8.84 -11.14
CA HIS A 121 5.75 -8.06 -11.36
C HIS A 121 6.99 -8.62 -10.64
N GLU A 122 6.86 -9.00 -9.36
CA GLU A 122 7.97 -9.56 -8.60
C GLU A 122 8.43 -10.92 -9.16
N TYR A 123 7.51 -11.75 -9.64
CA TYR A 123 7.87 -12.99 -10.32
C TYR A 123 8.54 -12.75 -11.67
N ALA A 124 8.03 -11.83 -12.48
CA ALA A 124 8.67 -11.45 -13.74
C ALA A 124 10.11 -10.96 -13.49
N LYS A 125 10.31 -10.10 -12.47
CA LYS A 125 11.63 -9.62 -12.07
C LYS A 125 12.53 -10.75 -11.56
N LYS A 126 12.02 -11.63 -10.69
CA LYS A 126 12.77 -12.75 -10.11
C LYS A 126 13.34 -13.69 -11.17
N TYR A 127 12.59 -13.92 -12.26
CA TYR A 127 12.98 -14.85 -13.33
C TYR A 127 13.47 -14.16 -14.61
N LYS A 128 13.74 -12.84 -14.57
CA LYS A 128 14.12 -12.04 -15.75
C LYS A 128 13.15 -12.27 -16.94
N GLY A 129 11.88 -12.44 -16.59
CA GLY A 129 10.77 -12.72 -17.48
C GLY A 129 10.11 -11.46 -18.04
N LYS A 130 8.94 -11.63 -18.66
CA LYS A 130 8.10 -10.53 -19.16
C LYS A 130 6.82 -10.39 -18.34
N LEU A 131 6.35 -9.16 -18.17
CA LEU A 131 5.04 -8.82 -17.63
C LEU A 131 4.20 -8.13 -18.70
N ILE A 132 3.04 -8.70 -19.02
CA ILE A 132 2.05 -8.10 -19.91
C ILE A 132 0.98 -7.38 -19.08
N LEU A 133 0.65 -6.15 -19.44
CA LEU A 133 -0.55 -5.46 -18.98
C LEU A 133 -1.66 -5.69 -20.01
N ARG A 134 -2.73 -6.38 -19.64
CA ARG A 134 -3.86 -6.66 -20.54
C ARG A 134 -5.16 -6.02 -20.02
N MET A 135 -5.69 -5.03 -20.72
CA MET A 135 -6.98 -4.43 -20.40
C MET A 135 -8.10 -5.35 -20.89
N GLU A 136 -8.84 -5.94 -19.96
CA GLU A 136 -9.93 -6.87 -20.26
C GLU A 136 -11.26 -6.11 -20.41
N ASP A 137 -11.46 -5.50 -21.59
CA ASP A 137 -12.55 -4.58 -21.90
C ASP A 137 -13.67 -5.19 -22.76
N THR A 138 -13.83 -6.52 -22.76
CA THR A 138 -14.82 -7.19 -23.62
C THR A 138 -16.27 -7.09 -23.13
N ASP A 139 -16.53 -6.39 -22.04
CA ASP A 139 -17.88 -6.08 -21.56
C ASP A 139 -18.18 -4.57 -21.71
N PRO A 140 -18.79 -4.13 -22.84
CA PRO A 140 -18.95 -2.71 -23.15
C PRO A 140 -19.71 -1.93 -22.07
N ARG A 141 -20.63 -2.58 -21.35
CA ARG A 141 -21.42 -1.98 -20.26
C ARG A 141 -20.61 -1.59 -19.03
N ARG A 142 -19.41 -2.17 -18.87
CA ARG A 142 -18.59 -2.02 -17.66
C ARG A 142 -17.35 -1.17 -17.85
N VAL A 143 -17.14 -0.65 -19.06
CA VAL A 143 -15.95 0.13 -19.40
C VAL A 143 -16.12 1.58 -18.94
N ASP A 144 -15.12 2.07 -18.20
CA ASP A 144 -14.91 3.49 -17.92
C ASP A 144 -13.71 3.97 -18.78
N PRO A 145 -13.93 4.85 -19.77
CA PRO A 145 -12.85 5.39 -20.61
C PRO A 145 -11.70 6.02 -19.82
N LYS A 146 -11.96 6.58 -18.63
CA LYS A 146 -10.91 7.16 -17.80
C LYS A 146 -10.03 6.07 -17.17
N ALA A 147 -10.55 4.86 -16.98
CA ALA A 147 -9.84 3.76 -16.33
C ALA A 147 -8.60 3.29 -17.11
N TYR A 148 -8.58 3.39 -18.44
CA TYR A 148 -7.40 3.03 -19.25
C TYR A 148 -6.16 3.81 -18.84
N LYS A 149 -6.32 5.12 -18.61
CA LYS A 149 -5.24 5.99 -18.11
C LYS A 149 -5.02 5.77 -16.61
N MET A 150 -6.11 5.71 -15.83
CA MET A 150 -6.00 5.60 -14.37
C MET A 150 -5.25 4.34 -13.92
N ILE A 151 -5.52 3.18 -14.54
CA ILE A 151 -4.85 1.91 -14.23
C ILE A 151 -3.35 2.01 -14.49
N GLN A 152 -2.95 2.59 -15.61
CA GLN A 152 -1.53 2.76 -15.95
C GLN A 152 -0.81 3.70 -14.97
N GLU A 153 -1.45 4.81 -14.59
CA GLU A 153 -0.93 5.73 -13.57
C GLU A 153 -0.78 5.05 -12.21
N ASP A 154 -1.76 4.25 -11.80
CA ASP A 154 -1.75 3.52 -10.53
C ASP A 154 -0.63 2.47 -10.51
N LEU A 155 -0.41 1.75 -11.62
CA LEU A 155 0.69 0.79 -11.77
C LEU A 155 2.06 1.47 -11.74
N LYS A 156 2.22 2.58 -12.46
CA LYS A 156 3.46 3.39 -12.45
C LYS A 156 3.76 3.89 -11.04
N TRP A 157 2.75 4.36 -10.32
CA TRP A 157 2.91 4.80 -8.93
C TRP A 157 3.32 3.65 -8.01
N LEU A 158 2.78 2.44 -8.21
CA LEU A 158 3.23 1.24 -7.50
C LEU A 158 4.68 0.81 -7.87
N GLY A 159 5.31 1.45 -8.86
CA GLY A 159 6.63 1.09 -9.37
C GLY A 159 6.61 -0.18 -10.22
N ILE A 160 5.49 -0.45 -10.90
CA ILE A 160 5.32 -1.60 -11.80
C ILE A 160 5.58 -1.15 -13.23
N LYS A 161 6.55 -1.79 -13.88
CA LYS A 161 6.77 -1.68 -15.33
C LYS A 161 6.25 -2.93 -16.01
N TRP A 162 5.76 -2.79 -17.23
CA TRP A 162 5.29 -3.89 -18.07
C TRP A 162 5.94 -3.78 -19.45
N ASP A 163 6.13 -4.92 -20.11
CA ASP A 163 6.82 -5.03 -21.40
C ASP A 163 5.87 -4.77 -22.58
N GLN A 164 4.58 -5.10 -22.41
CA GLN A 164 3.56 -4.95 -23.46
C GLN A 164 2.23 -4.53 -22.85
N LEU A 165 1.54 -3.63 -23.55
CA LEU A 165 0.15 -3.26 -23.29
C LEU A 165 -0.74 -3.89 -24.36
N ILE A 166 -1.72 -4.69 -23.93
CA ILE A 166 -2.71 -5.32 -24.80
C ILE A 166 -4.10 -4.83 -24.39
N ILE A 167 -4.95 -4.51 -25.37
CA ILE A 167 -6.35 -4.15 -25.14
C ILE A 167 -7.21 -5.16 -25.90
N GLN A 168 -8.16 -5.81 -25.21
CA GLN A 168 -8.91 -6.92 -25.79
C GLN A 168 -9.89 -6.47 -26.88
N SER A 169 -10.46 -5.26 -26.79
CA SER A 169 -11.34 -4.75 -27.85
C SER A 169 -10.64 -4.53 -29.20
N ASP A 170 -9.32 -4.38 -29.23
CA ASP A 170 -8.53 -4.37 -30.48
C ASP A 170 -8.41 -5.77 -31.10
N ARG A 171 -8.74 -6.83 -30.35
CA ARG A 171 -8.52 -8.23 -30.69
C ARG A 171 -9.82 -8.98 -31.01
N ILE A 172 -10.95 -8.29 -31.10
CA ILE A 172 -12.24 -8.89 -31.45
C ILE A 172 -12.19 -9.79 -32.71
N PRO A 173 -11.55 -9.37 -33.82
CA PRO A 173 -11.38 -10.24 -34.99
C PRO A 173 -10.60 -11.53 -34.69
N THR A 174 -9.61 -11.47 -33.80
CA THR A 174 -8.85 -12.64 -33.36
C THR A 174 -9.76 -13.63 -32.63
N TYR A 175 -10.66 -13.14 -31.77
CA TYR A 175 -11.60 -14.00 -31.07
C TYR A 175 -12.60 -14.65 -32.02
N TYR A 176 -13.09 -13.93 -33.03
CA TYR A 176 -13.97 -14.49 -34.06
C TYR A 176 -13.29 -15.61 -34.85
N LYS A 177 -12.03 -15.43 -35.26
CA LYS A 177 -11.24 -16.47 -35.93
C LYS A 177 -11.18 -17.77 -35.11
N HIS A 178 -10.97 -17.66 -33.80
CA HIS A 178 -10.90 -18.82 -32.91
C HIS A 178 -12.29 -19.39 -32.57
N ALA A 179 -13.35 -18.58 -32.61
CA ALA A 179 -14.73 -19.06 -32.50
C ALA A 179 -15.08 -19.96 -33.70
N THR A 180 -14.73 -19.53 -34.91
CA THR A 180 -14.89 -20.34 -36.13
C THR A 180 -14.11 -21.65 -36.03
N LYS A 181 -12.82 -21.60 -35.66
CA LYS A 181 -12.01 -22.82 -35.46
C LYS A 181 -12.60 -23.77 -34.41
N LEU A 182 -13.14 -23.23 -33.31
CA LEU A 182 -13.78 -24.05 -32.28
C LEU A 182 -15.01 -24.79 -32.83
N LEU A 183 -15.81 -24.12 -33.66
CA LEU A 183 -16.97 -24.72 -34.33
C LEU A 183 -16.55 -25.78 -35.35
N GLU A 184 -15.53 -25.50 -36.17
CA GLU A 184 -14.97 -26.44 -37.16
C GLU A 184 -14.47 -27.73 -36.50
N LYS A 185 -13.77 -27.61 -35.36
CA LYS A 185 -13.32 -28.76 -34.55
C LYS A 185 -14.43 -29.43 -33.75
N GLY A 186 -15.69 -28.98 -33.87
CA GLY A 186 -16.82 -29.53 -33.15
C GLY A 186 -16.82 -29.28 -31.64
N GLY A 187 -15.88 -28.47 -31.13
CA GLY A 187 -15.71 -28.14 -29.71
C GLY A 187 -16.66 -27.07 -29.18
N GLY A 188 -17.52 -26.51 -30.04
CA GLY A 188 -18.55 -25.55 -29.67
C GLY A 188 -19.81 -25.67 -30.54
N TYR A 189 -20.85 -24.93 -30.19
CA TYR A 189 -22.10 -24.84 -30.96
C TYR A 189 -22.84 -23.53 -30.68
N ILE A 190 -23.69 -23.11 -31.63
CA ILE A 190 -24.55 -21.93 -31.49
C ILE A 190 -25.88 -22.34 -30.88
N CYS A 191 -26.12 -21.88 -29.66
CA CYS A 191 -27.33 -22.17 -28.90
C CYS A 191 -28.33 -21.02 -29.04
N THR A 192 -29.54 -21.35 -29.47
CA THR A 192 -30.68 -20.41 -29.60
C THR A 192 -31.83 -20.74 -28.63
N CYS A 193 -31.62 -21.68 -27.71
CA CYS A 193 -32.60 -22.01 -26.67
C CYS A 193 -32.84 -20.82 -25.74
N LYS A 194 -34.06 -20.72 -25.18
CA LYS A 194 -34.30 -19.73 -24.12
C LYS A 194 -33.38 -20.02 -22.93
N PRO A 195 -32.85 -19.00 -22.23
CA PRO A 195 -31.92 -19.19 -21.12
C PRO A 195 -32.48 -20.11 -20.01
N THR A 196 -33.76 -20.01 -19.70
CA THR A 196 -34.46 -20.82 -18.69
C THR A 196 -34.55 -22.29 -19.10
N GLU A 197 -34.93 -22.57 -20.35
CA GLU A 197 -35.00 -23.93 -20.91
C GLU A 197 -33.62 -24.58 -20.96
N PHE A 198 -32.60 -23.85 -21.44
CA PHE A 198 -31.23 -24.34 -21.44
C PHE A 198 -30.76 -24.66 -20.02
N LYS A 199 -31.04 -23.79 -19.04
CA LYS A 199 -30.68 -24.02 -17.63
C LYS A 199 -31.34 -25.31 -17.11
N LYS A 200 -32.63 -25.54 -17.38
CA LYS A 200 -33.33 -26.76 -16.99
C LYS A 200 -32.63 -28.01 -17.53
N LEU A 201 -32.35 -28.06 -18.84
CA LEU A 201 -31.67 -29.19 -19.48
C LEU A 201 -30.24 -29.39 -18.94
N LYS A 202 -29.49 -28.30 -18.81
CA LYS A 202 -28.11 -28.29 -18.29
C LYS A 202 -28.05 -28.80 -16.85
N ASP A 203 -28.98 -28.40 -15.98
CA ASP A 203 -29.02 -28.85 -14.59
C ASP A 203 -29.41 -30.34 -14.50
N GLN A 204 -30.25 -30.83 -15.42
CA GLN A 204 -30.56 -32.25 -15.61
C GLN A 204 -29.47 -33.04 -16.36
N SER A 205 -28.33 -32.43 -16.69
CA SER A 205 -27.24 -33.06 -17.46
C SER A 205 -27.66 -33.56 -18.85
N LYS A 206 -28.70 -32.96 -19.45
CA LYS A 206 -29.23 -33.30 -20.77
C LYS A 206 -28.75 -32.30 -21.83
N PRO A 207 -28.42 -32.74 -23.06
CA PRO A 207 -28.06 -31.83 -24.14
C PRO A 207 -29.29 -31.05 -24.60
N CYS A 208 -29.09 -29.78 -24.96
CA CYS A 208 -30.11 -29.04 -25.69
C CYS A 208 -30.13 -29.47 -27.18
N PRO A 209 -31.24 -29.27 -27.91
CA PRO A 209 -31.34 -29.65 -29.33
C PRO A 209 -30.24 -29.03 -30.22
N CYS A 210 -29.69 -27.88 -29.83
CA CYS A 210 -28.64 -27.21 -30.59
C CYS A 210 -27.26 -27.90 -30.49
N ARG A 211 -27.02 -28.71 -29.44
CA ARG A 211 -25.67 -29.23 -29.12
C ARG A 211 -25.12 -30.18 -30.17
N ASN A 212 -26.00 -30.95 -30.80
CA ASN A 212 -25.66 -32.00 -31.76
C ASN A 212 -25.87 -31.56 -33.21
N LEU A 213 -26.09 -30.27 -33.47
CA LEU A 213 -26.21 -29.76 -34.83
C LEU A 213 -24.89 -29.98 -35.61
N PRO A 214 -24.97 -30.30 -36.92
CA PRO A 214 -23.78 -30.42 -37.75
C PRO A 214 -22.95 -29.13 -37.78
N THR A 215 -21.63 -29.25 -38.02
CA THR A 215 -20.71 -28.10 -38.13
C THR A 215 -21.20 -27.06 -39.13
N LYS A 216 -21.67 -27.49 -40.32
CA LYS A 216 -22.20 -26.62 -41.37
C LYS A 216 -23.36 -25.75 -40.87
N GLU A 217 -24.26 -26.30 -40.05
CA GLU A 217 -25.39 -25.56 -39.49
C GLU A 217 -24.94 -24.58 -38.39
N ASN A 218 -23.96 -24.97 -37.56
CA ASN A 218 -23.38 -24.05 -36.58
C ASN A 218 -22.68 -22.85 -37.23
N LEU A 219 -21.94 -23.07 -38.32
CA LEU A 219 -21.28 -21.99 -39.07
C LEU A 219 -22.31 -21.02 -39.68
N LYS A 220 -23.38 -21.54 -40.28
CA LYS A 220 -24.51 -20.71 -40.76
C LYS A 220 -25.13 -19.88 -39.63
N ARG A 221 -25.34 -20.48 -38.45
CA ARG A 221 -25.88 -19.77 -37.29
C ARG A 221 -24.90 -18.72 -36.76
N TRP A 222 -23.61 -19.01 -36.76
CA TRP A 222 -22.55 -18.10 -36.34
C TRP A 222 -22.53 -16.83 -37.19
N GLU A 223 -22.62 -16.96 -38.51
CA GLU A 223 -22.73 -15.82 -39.43
C GLU A 223 -24.00 -14.99 -39.16
N LYS A 224 -25.13 -15.66 -38.93
CA LYS A 224 -26.41 -15.00 -38.65
C LYS A 224 -26.43 -14.25 -37.31
N MET A 225 -25.60 -14.63 -36.33
CA MET A 225 -25.61 -14.01 -34.99
C MET A 225 -25.47 -12.49 -35.03
N GLN A 226 -24.75 -11.91 -36.00
CA GLN A 226 -24.59 -10.45 -36.11
C GLN A 226 -25.91 -9.70 -36.33
N LYS A 227 -26.89 -10.38 -36.92
CA LYS A 227 -28.22 -9.84 -37.22
C LYS A 227 -29.27 -10.23 -36.18
N MET A 228 -28.92 -11.09 -35.22
CA MET A 228 -29.86 -11.53 -34.18
C MET A 228 -30.00 -10.49 -33.06
N PRO A 229 -31.16 -10.41 -32.39
CA PRO A 229 -31.33 -9.55 -31.22
C PRO A 229 -30.45 -10.00 -30.03
N GLU A 230 -30.13 -9.07 -29.14
CA GLU A 230 -29.43 -9.39 -27.91
C GLU A 230 -30.11 -10.53 -27.11
N GLY A 231 -29.29 -11.44 -26.57
CA GLY A 231 -29.77 -12.56 -25.75
C GLY A 231 -30.41 -13.71 -26.51
N LYS A 232 -30.62 -13.60 -27.84
CA LYS A 232 -31.26 -14.66 -28.65
C LYS A 232 -30.33 -15.79 -29.09
N ALA A 233 -29.02 -15.57 -29.08
CA ALA A 233 -28.04 -16.59 -29.41
C ALA A 233 -26.74 -16.42 -28.62
N VAL A 234 -26.08 -17.54 -28.34
CA VAL A 234 -24.76 -17.61 -27.72
C VAL A 234 -23.93 -18.72 -28.33
N LEU A 235 -22.61 -18.52 -28.45
CA LEU A 235 -21.69 -19.63 -28.67
C LEU A 235 -21.45 -20.32 -27.32
N ARG A 236 -21.60 -21.64 -27.26
CA ARG A 236 -21.24 -22.45 -26.09
C ARG A 236 -20.05 -23.35 -26.42
N VAL A 237 -19.15 -23.53 -25.47
CA VAL A 237 -18.09 -24.54 -25.54
C VAL A 237 -18.67 -25.87 -25.11
N LYS A 238 -18.50 -26.94 -25.87
CA LYS A 238 -18.94 -28.27 -25.45
C LYS A 238 -18.05 -28.76 -24.33
N THR A 239 -18.63 -29.06 -23.17
CA THR A 239 -17.90 -29.67 -22.05
C THR A 239 -18.56 -30.98 -21.68
N ASP A 240 -18.16 -31.56 -20.55
CA ASP A 240 -18.95 -32.60 -19.91
C ASP A 240 -20.27 -32.01 -19.35
N LEU A 241 -21.40 -32.55 -19.79
CA LEU A 241 -22.72 -32.19 -19.28
C LEU A 241 -23.01 -32.84 -17.92
N LYS A 242 -22.30 -33.92 -17.57
CA LYS A 242 -22.38 -34.58 -16.27
C LYS A 242 -21.42 -33.98 -15.24
N HIS A 243 -20.68 -32.92 -15.61
CA HIS A 243 -19.71 -32.29 -14.74
C HIS A 243 -20.34 -31.91 -13.39
N LYS A 244 -19.68 -32.24 -12.27
CA LYS A 244 -20.20 -32.01 -10.91
C LYS A 244 -20.57 -30.55 -10.67
N ASN A 245 -19.75 -29.63 -11.18
CA ASN A 245 -20.03 -28.20 -11.14
C ASN A 245 -20.88 -27.76 -12.35
N PRO A 246 -22.15 -27.37 -12.16
CA PRO A 246 -23.06 -27.01 -13.25
C PRO A 246 -22.69 -25.69 -13.93
N ALA A 247 -21.78 -24.90 -13.39
CA ALA A 247 -21.29 -23.69 -14.03
C ALA A 247 -20.35 -24.00 -15.21
N ILE A 248 -19.74 -25.19 -15.26
CA ILE A 248 -18.81 -25.64 -16.31
C ILE A 248 -19.57 -26.26 -17.48
N ARG A 249 -20.71 -26.90 -17.23
CA ARG A 249 -21.54 -27.52 -18.27
C ARG A 249 -21.89 -26.52 -19.38
N ASP A 250 -21.36 -26.79 -20.57
CA ASP A 250 -21.58 -26.05 -21.81
C ASP A 250 -21.62 -24.52 -21.63
N TRP A 251 -20.55 -23.97 -21.05
CA TRP A 251 -20.44 -22.56 -20.70
C TRP A 251 -20.40 -21.65 -21.95
N VAL A 252 -20.85 -20.40 -21.78
CA VAL A 252 -20.97 -19.41 -22.87
C VAL A 252 -19.62 -18.80 -23.22
N ALA A 253 -19.19 -18.96 -24.47
CA ALA A 253 -17.97 -18.39 -25.03
C ALA A 253 -18.17 -16.98 -25.61
N LEU A 254 -19.23 -16.76 -26.38
CA LEU A 254 -19.57 -15.45 -26.94
C LEU A 254 -21.06 -15.16 -26.79
N ARG A 255 -21.41 -13.88 -26.64
CA ARG A 255 -22.77 -13.38 -26.49
C ARG A 255 -22.99 -12.13 -27.33
N ILE A 256 -24.24 -11.88 -27.70
CA ILE A 256 -24.65 -10.63 -28.33
C ILE A 256 -24.83 -9.56 -27.24
N VAL A 257 -24.33 -8.35 -27.47
CA VAL A 257 -24.49 -7.17 -26.61
C VAL A 257 -24.66 -5.96 -27.52
N ASP A 258 -25.78 -5.25 -27.38
CA ASP A 258 -26.12 -4.10 -28.24
C ASP A 258 -25.57 -2.77 -27.73
N GLU A 259 -25.01 -2.77 -26.52
CA GLU A 259 -24.31 -1.61 -25.95
C GLU A 259 -23.09 -1.23 -26.79
N PRO A 260 -22.97 0.03 -27.27
CA PRO A 260 -21.78 0.52 -27.95
C PRO A 260 -20.55 0.46 -27.03
N HIS A 261 -19.45 -0.09 -27.52
CA HIS A 261 -18.21 -0.12 -26.74
C HIS A 261 -17.52 1.25 -26.74
N PRO A 262 -17.05 1.79 -25.60
CA PRO A 262 -16.48 3.14 -25.57
C PRO A 262 -15.24 3.38 -26.45
N ARG A 263 -14.53 2.33 -26.88
CA ARG A 263 -13.41 2.44 -27.85
C ARG A 263 -13.77 2.10 -29.29
N THR A 264 -14.67 1.14 -29.49
CA THR A 264 -14.93 0.56 -30.82
C THR A 264 -16.32 0.90 -31.36
N GLY A 265 -17.08 1.72 -30.63
CA GLY A 265 -18.44 2.13 -30.98
C GLY A 265 -19.34 0.93 -31.23
N LYS A 266 -20.12 1.00 -32.31
CA LYS A 266 -21.05 -0.06 -32.76
C LYS A 266 -20.40 -1.09 -33.71
N LYS A 267 -19.08 -1.06 -33.89
CA LYS A 267 -18.36 -1.95 -34.84
C LYS A 267 -18.59 -3.43 -34.53
N TYR A 268 -18.75 -3.77 -33.26
CA TYR A 268 -18.97 -5.15 -32.82
C TYR A 268 -20.19 -5.23 -31.92
N ARG A 269 -20.99 -6.29 -32.12
CA ARG A 269 -22.12 -6.67 -31.28
C ARG A 269 -21.95 -8.03 -30.62
N ILE A 270 -20.99 -8.84 -31.07
CA ILE A 270 -20.72 -10.16 -30.51
C ILE A 270 -19.45 -10.07 -29.67
N TYR A 271 -19.58 -10.24 -28.36
CA TYR A 271 -18.46 -10.09 -27.44
C TYR A 271 -18.10 -11.43 -26.80
N PRO A 272 -16.81 -11.75 -26.69
CA PRO A 272 -16.36 -12.93 -25.96
C PRO A 272 -16.52 -12.73 -24.45
N THR A 273 -16.89 -13.81 -23.77
CA THR A 273 -16.82 -13.86 -22.32
C THR A 273 -15.37 -13.98 -21.86
N MET A 274 -15.11 -13.61 -20.60
CA MET A 274 -13.77 -13.60 -20.02
C MET A 274 -13.05 -14.94 -20.25
N ASN A 275 -13.69 -16.10 -20.00
CA ASN A 275 -13.01 -17.38 -20.15
C ASN A 275 -12.54 -17.65 -21.58
N PHE A 276 -13.31 -17.23 -22.59
CA PHE A 276 -12.94 -17.39 -24.00
C PHE A 276 -11.79 -16.45 -24.38
N ALA A 277 -11.95 -15.15 -24.13
CA ALA A 277 -10.94 -14.14 -24.48
C ALA A 277 -9.61 -14.39 -23.76
N VAL A 278 -9.66 -14.68 -22.45
CA VAL A 278 -8.46 -14.94 -21.64
C VAL A 278 -7.70 -16.16 -22.12
N THR A 279 -8.39 -17.25 -22.49
CA THR A 279 -7.71 -18.47 -22.97
C THR A 279 -6.96 -18.21 -24.27
N ILE A 280 -7.63 -17.54 -25.22
CA ILE A 280 -7.02 -17.20 -26.52
C ILE A 280 -5.84 -16.27 -26.33
N ASP A 281 -5.99 -15.24 -25.50
CA ASP A 281 -4.90 -14.29 -25.27
C ASP A 281 -3.76 -14.90 -24.48
N ASP A 282 -4.02 -15.71 -23.46
CA ASP A 282 -2.97 -16.36 -22.69
C ASP A 282 -2.14 -17.30 -23.60
N HIS A 283 -2.77 -18.06 -24.49
CA HIS A 283 -2.07 -18.89 -25.47
C HIS A 283 -1.27 -18.06 -26.49
N LEU A 284 -1.93 -17.11 -27.18
CA LEU A 284 -1.30 -16.35 -28.26
C LEU A 284 -0.20 -15.40 -27.79
N LEU A 285 -0.26 -14.94 -26.54
CA LEU A 285 0.77 -14.10 -25.94
C LEU A 285 1.88 -14.91 -25.26
N GLY A 286 1.80 -16.25 -25.32
CA GLY A 286 2.80 -17.14 -24.72
C GLY A 286 2.85 -17.04 -23.20
N ILE A 287 1.73 -16.76 -22.53
CA ILE A 287 1.68 -16.73 -21.07
C ILE A 287 2.08 -18.11 -20.56
N THR A 288 3.09 -18.15 -19.70
CA THR A 288 3.62 -19.41 -19.13
C THR A 288 2.99 -19.72 -17.77
N HIS A 289 2.67 -18.66 -17.01
CA HIS A 289 2.17 -18.76 -15.64
C HIS A 289 1.02 -17.77 -15.43
N VAL A 290 -0.11 -18.29 -14.96
CA VAL A 290 -1.30 -17.49 -14.63
C VAL A 290 -1.44 -17.42 -13.11
N LEU A 291 -1.07 -16.28 -12.54
CA LEU A 291 -1.13 -16.01 -11.11
C LEU A 291 -2.35 -15.13 -10.76
N ARG A 292 -3.36 -15.69 -10.09
CA ARG A 292 -4.63 -15.01 -9.77
C ARG A 292 -5.30 -15.53 -8.49
N GLY A 293 -6.41 -14.91 -8.08
CA GLY A 293 -7.17 -15.32 -6.89
C GLY A 293 -7.87 -16.69 -7.06
N LYS A 294 -8.07 -17.41 -5.95
CA LYS A 294 -8.72 -18.73 -5.90
C LYS A 294 -10.18 -18.74 -6.35
N ASP A 295 -10.82 -17.58 -6.40
CA ASP A 295 -12.13 -17.39 -7.03
C ASP A 295 -12.15 -17.71 -8.53
N HIS A 296 -10.98 -17.83 -9.16
CA HIS A 296 -10.85 -18.26 -10.54
C HIS A 296 -10.49 -19.74 -10.74
N ILE A 297 -10.60 -20.60 -9.72
CA ILE A 297 -10.38 -22.05 -9.90
C ILE A 297 -11.38 -22.64 -10.90
N THR A 298 -12.67 -22.39 -10.71
CA THR A 298 -13.72 -22.79 -11.66
C THR A 298 -13.49 -22.24 -13.07
N ASN A 299 -12.84 -21.08 -13.19
CA ASN A 299 -12.51 -20.51 -14.49
C ASN A 299 -11.38 -21.28 -15.17
N THR A 300 -10.38 -21.75 -14.42
CA THR A 300 -9.34 -22.64 -14.95
C THR A 300 -9.94 -23.90 -15.56
N GLU A 301 -10.84 -24.58 -14.83
CA GLU A 301 -11.51 -25.79 -15.33
C GLU A 301 -12.29 -25.53 -16.64
N LYS A 302 -12.94 -24.36 -16.77
CA LYS A 302 -13.60 -23.95 -18.02
C LYS A 302 -12.62 -23.76 -19.17
N GLN A 303 -11.51 -23.08 -18.89
CA GLN A 303 -10.48 -22.73 -19.87
C GLN A 303 -9.77 -23.99 -20.39
N GLU A 304 -9.55 -25.00 -19.54
CA GLU A 304 -8.94 -26.29 -19.94
C GLU A 304 -9.70 -27.00 -21.06
N TYR A 305 -11.05 -26.97 -21.07
CA TYR A 305 -11.82 -27.49 -22.21
C TYR A 305 -11.48 -26.77 -23.51
N LEU A 306 -11.30 -25.44 -23.47
CA LEU A 306 -10.98 -24.66 -24.65
C LEU A 306 -9.55 -24.91 -25.14
N TYR A 307 -8.57 -25.03 -24.22
CA TYR A 307 -7.22 -25.50 -24.55
C TYR A 307 -7.25 -26.88 -25.23
N LYS A 308 -8.00 -27.84 -24.66
CA LYS A 308 -8.16 -29.19 -25.21
C LYS A 308 -8.75 -29.18 -26.62
N HIS A 309 -9.86 -28.49 -26.83
CA HIS A 309 -10.52 -28.42 -28.14
C HIS A 309 -9.64 -27.77 -29.21
N LEU A 310 -8.84 -26.77 -28.84
CA LEU A 310 -7.96 -26.09 -29.77
C LEU A 310 -6.63 -26.83 -29.99
N GLY A 311 -6.33 -27.85 -29.19
CA GLY A 311 -5.09 -28.63 -29.28
C GLY A 311 -3.89 -27.89 -28.70
N TRP A 312 -4.11 -27.14 -27.61
CA TRP A 312 -3.12 -26.26 -27.00
C TRP A 312 -2.73 -26.75 -25.60
N LYS A 313 -1.46 -26.54 -25.23
CA LYS A 313 -0.99 -26.77 -23.86
C LYS A 313 -1.39 -25.57 -22.97
N PRO A 314 -2.03 -25.81 -21.81
CA PRO A 314 -2.36 -24.73 -20.89
C PRO A 314 -1.11 -24.18 -20.17
N PRO A 315 -1.13 -22.91 -19.73
CA PRO A 315 -0.12 -22.37 -18.83
C PRO A 315 -0.20 -23.04 -17.45
N THR A 316 0.83 -22.86 -16.65
CA THR A 316 0.79 -23.25 -15.24
C THR A 316 -0.11 -22.28 -14.46
N PHE A 317 -1.20 -22.79 -13.90
CA PHE A 317 -2.11 -21.99 -13.08
C PHE A 317 -1.70 -22.01 -11.61
N ILE A 318 -1.67 -20.82 -10.98
CA ILE A 318 -1.35 -20.66 -9.57
C ILE A 318 -2.42 -19.76 -8.93
N HIS A 319 -3.10 -20.31 -7.93
CA HIS A 319 -4.16 -19.61 -7.23
C HIS A 319 -3.77 -19.25 -5.80
N TYR A 320 -3.98 -17.99 -5.44
CA TYR A 320 -3.78 -17.50 -4.09
C TYR A 320 -5.12 -17.13 -3.43
N GLY A 321 -5.19 -17.19 -2.10
CA GLY A 321 -6.39 -16.87 -1.34
C GLY A 321 -6.84 -15.43 -1.54
N ARG A 322 -8.11 -15.15 -1.28
CA ARG A 322 -8.67 -13.80 -1.38
C ARG A 322 -7.99 -12.85 -0.39
N LEU A 323 -7.88 -11.59 -0.78
CA LEU A 323 -7.44 -10.52 0.09
C LEU A 323 -8.66 -9.76 0.60
N HIS A 324 -8.88 -9.80 1.90
CA HIS A 324 -9.84 -8.95 2.58
C HIS A 324 -9.13 -7.74 3.16
N MET A 325 -9.78 -6.58 3.14
CA MET A 325 -9.29 -5.38 3.81
C MET A 325 -10.29 -4.98 4.89
N GLU A 326 -9.78 -4.75 6.09
CA GLU A 326 -10.60 -4.36 7.24
C GLU A 326 -11.36 -3.05 6.95
N ASN A 327 -12.67 -3.05 7.23
CA ASN A 327 -13.57 -1.90 7.10
C ASN A 327 -13.65 -1.26 5.70
N ILE A 328 -13.21 -1.97 4.65
CA ILE A 328 -13.24 -1.46 3.27
C ILE A 328 -13.76 -2.50 2.31
N GLN A 329 -14.76 -2.10 1.52
CA GLN A 329 -15.29 -2.91 0.44
C GLN A 329 -14.43 -2.73 -0.83
N LEU A 330 -13.84 -3.85 -1.30
CA LEU A 330 -13.02 -3.89 -2.51
C LEU A 330 -13.88 -4.26 -3.73
N SER A 331 -14.75 -3.34 -4.15
CA SER A 331 -15.58 -3.51 -5.34
C SER A 331 -15.66 -2.21 -6.13
N THR A 332 -15.03 -2.19 -7.31
CA THR A 332 -15.01 -1.00 -8.20
C THR A 332 -16.42 -0.54 -8.56
N SER A 333 -17.35 -1.45 -8.89
CA SER A 333 -18.72 -1.09 -9.25
C SER A 333 -19.49 -0.45 -8.09
N LYS A 334 -19.39 -1.01 -6.88
CA LYS A 334 -20.05 -0.42 -5.69
C LYS A 334 -19.42 0.91 -5.28
N THR A 335 -18.10 1.07 -5.46
CA THR A 335 -17.44 2.36 -5.27
C THR A 335 -17.92 3.40 -6.26
N LYS A 336 -18.03 3.04 -7.55
CA LYS A 336 -18.57 3.94 -8.60
C LYS A 336 -19.99 4.38 -8.29
N GLU A 337 -20.85 3.44 -7.89
CA GLU A 337 -22.22 3.72 -7.46
C GLU A 337 -22.25 4.67 -6.24
N GLY A 338 -21.37 4.44 -5.25
CA GLY A 338 -21.25 5.32 -4.09
C GLY A 338 -20.78 6.74 -4.44
N ILE A 339 -19.91 6.90 -5.45
CA ILE A 339 -19.52 8.22 -5.96
C ILE A 339 -20.70 8.90 -6.66
N GLN A 340 -21.43 8.17 -7.52
CA GLN A 340 -22.60 8.70 -8.22
C GLN A 340 -23.72 9.13 -7.26
N LYS A 341 -23.91 8.40 -6.15
CA LYS A 341 -24.87 8.73 -5.09
C LYS A 341 -24.36 9.81 -4.10
N GLY A 342 -23.20 10.41 -4.34
CA GLY A 342 -22.62 11.44 -3.47
C GLY A 342 -22.07 10.94 -2.13
N LYS A 343 -22.08 9.61 -1.87
CA LYS A 343 -21.49 9.02 -0.65
C LYS A 343 -19.99 9.27 -0.58
N TYR A 344 -19.30 9.27 -1.72
CA TYR A 344 -17.87 9.55 -1.84
C TYR A 344 -17.62 10.73 -2.79
N LYS A 345 -16.63 11.58 -2.48
CA LYS A 345 -16.32 12.75 -3.32
C LYS A 345 -15.69 12.39 -4.67
N GLY A 346 -15.08 11.21 -4.77
CA GLY A 346 -14.38 10.75 -5.95
C GLY A 346 -13.58 9.48 -5.69
N TRP A 347 -12.84 9.02 -6.69
CA TRP A 347 -12.02 7.81 -6.60
C TRP A 347 -10.85 7.91 -5.62
N ASP A 348 -10.49 9.11 -5.19
CA ASP A 348 -9.42 9.42 -4.26
C ASP A 348 -9.94 9.82 -2.86
N ASP A 349 -11.24 9.61 -2.59
CA ASP A 349 -11.84 9.80 -1.28
C ASP A 349 -11.14 8.90 -0.23
N PRO A 350 -10.69 9.45 0.91
CA PRO A 350 -9.79 8.76 1.85
C PRO A 350 -10.42 7.55 2.54
N ARG A 351 -11.75 7.38 2.45
CA ARG A 351 -12.49 6.22 2.94
C ARG A 351 -12.37 4.99 2.02
N LEU A 352 -11.88 5.18 0.80
CA LEU A 352 -11.77 4.12 -0.20
C LEU A 352 -10.43 3.36 -0.12
N GLY A 353 -10.45 2.10 -0.55
CA GLY A 353 -9.26 1.27 -0.73
C GLY A 353 -8.61 1.38 -2.10
N THR A 354 -8.93 2.42 -2.87
CA THR A 354 -8.33 2.68 -4.18
C THR A 354 -6.86 3.06 -4.01
N ILE A 355 -6.04 2.78 -5.03
CA ILE A 355 -4.64 3.21 -5.05
C ILE A 355 -4.55 4.74 -4.98
N ARG A 356 -5.51 5.44 -5.58
CA ARG A 356 -5.60 6.91 -5.56
C ARG A 356 -5.86 7.47 -4.16
N ALA A 357 -6.81 6.91 -3.43
CA ALA A 357 -7.08 7.33 -2.05
C ALA A 357 -5.88 7.05 -1.13
N ILE A 358 -5.27 5.87 -1.27
CA ILE A 358 -4.06 5.47 -0.51
C ILE A 358 -2.90 6.44 -0.80
N LYS A 359 -2.65 6.74 -2.07
CA LYS A 359 -1.64 7.72 -2.50
C LYS A 359 -1.93 9.11 -1.95
N ARG A 360 -3.18 9.60 -2.09
CA ARG A 360 -3.58 10.93 -1.61
C ARG A 360 -3.45 11.05 -0.09
N ARG A 361 -3.60 9.96 0.65
CA ARG A 361 -3.33 9.94 2.08
C ARG A 361 -1.85 9.99 2.45
N GLY A 362 -0.91 9.91 1.51
CA GLY A 362 0.53 9.92 1.78
C GLY A 362 1.13 8.55 2.10
N ILE A 363 0.37 7.47 1.90
CA ILE A 363 0.91 6.11 2.05
C ILE A 363 1.82 5.83 0.86
N GLN A 364 3.02 5.32 1.13
CA GLN A 364 4.05 5.04 0.14
C GLN A 364 3.77 3.74 -0.61
N ALA A 365 4.05 3.75 -1.92
CA ALA A 365 3.96 2.57 -2.77
C ALA A 365 4.83 1.41 -2.25
N GLN A 366 5.99 1.72 -1.67
CA GLN A 366 6.87 0.73 -1.06
C GLN A 366 6.19 -0.03 0.08
N ALA A 367 5.43 0.65 0.96
CA ALA A 367 4.71 -0.01 2.05
C ALA A 367 3.66 -1.00 1.51
N ILE A 368 2.96 -0.62 0.43
CA ILE A 368 1.99 -1.50 -0.24
C ILE A 368 2.70 -2.70 -0.87
N ARG A 369 3.83 -2.48 -1.55
CA ARG A 369 4.65 -3.52 -2.16
C ARG A 369 5.15 -4.53 -1.13
N GLU A 370 5.72 -4.05 -0.04
CA GLU A 370 6.21 -4.89 1.07
C GLU A 370 5.06 -5.72 1.68
N ALA A 371 3.90 -5.10 1.91
CA ALA A 371 2.73 -5.82 2.43
C ALA A 371 2.29 -6.97 1.50
N MET A 372 2.24 -6.76 0.19
CA MET A 372 1.83 -7.80 -0.77
C MET A 372 2.85 -8.92 -0.89
N ILE A 373 4.15 -8.59 -0.82
CA ILE A 373 5.24 -9.59 -0.84
C ILE A 373 5.19 -10.44 0.44
N GLU A 374 4.99 -9.82 1.60
CA GLU A 374 4.89 -10.53 2.88
C GLU A 374 3.69 -11.50 2.93
N ILE A 375 2.56 -11.11 2.34
CA ILE A 375 1.37 -11.97 2.20
C ILE A 375 1.67 -13.11 1.22
N GLY A 376 2.28 -12.79 0.08
CA GLY A 376 2.69 -13.74 -0.95
C GLY A 376 1.51 -14.42 -1.68
N ALA A 377 1.84 -15.52 -2.35
CA ALA A 377 0.91 -16.30 -3.18
C ALA A 377 0.33 -17.52 -2.42
N LYS A 378 0.07 -17.39 -1.12
CA LYS A 378 -0.52 -18.48 -0.31
C LYS A 378 -1.97 -18.73 -0.72
N ILE A 379 -2.42 -19.99 -0.71
CA ILE A 379 -3.79 -20.39 -1.05
C ILE A 379 -4.82 -20.00 0.03
N ALA A 380 -4.38 -19.90 1.29
CA ALA A 380 -5.21 -19.44 2.39
C ALA A 380 -5.60 -17.96 2.22
N ASP A 381 -6.83 -17.63 2.61
CA ASP A 381 -7.29 -16.25 2.59
C ASP A 381 -6.50 -15.40 3.57
N SER A 382 -6.38 -14.11 3.27
CA SER A 382 -5.59 -13.19 4.07
C SER A 382 -6.36 -11.91 4.32
N THR A 383 -6.31 -11.43 5.56
CA THR A 383 -6.89 -10.14 5.95
C THR A 383 -5.78 -9.13 6.15
N LEU A 384 -5.83 -8.05 5.38
CA LEU A 384 -4.92 -6.92 5.50
C LEU A 384 -5.57 -5.84 6.38
N THR A 385 -4.89 -5.53 7.48
CA THR A 385 -5.31 -4.46 8.39
C THR A 385 -4.57 -3.17 8.06
N TRP A 386 -5.23 -2.05 8.32
CA TRP A 386 -4.61 -0.74 8.20
C TRP A 386 -3.37 -0.60 9.10
N LYS A 387 -3.40 -1.20 10.30
CA LYS A 387 -2.26 -1.21 11.23
C LYS A 387 -0.99 -1.79 10.60
N LYS A 388 -1.11 -2.87 9.80
CA LYS A 388 0.05 -3.46 9.10
C LYS A 388 0.60 -2.52 8.03
N ILE A 389 -0.27 -1.90 7.22
CA ILE A 389 0.14 -0.90 6.22
C ILE A 389 0.83 0.28 6.89
N TYR A 390 0.24 0.80 7.98
CA TYR A 390 0.79 1.95 8.70
C TYR A 390 2.12 1.63 9.36
N GLY A 391 2.31 0.43 9.90
CA GLY A 391 3.61 0.02 10.45
C GLY A 391 4.72 0.03 9.39
N LEU A 392 4.45 -0.55 8.22
CA LEU A 392 5.41 -0.54 7.10
C LEU A 392 5.66 0.89 6.59
N ASN A 393 4.60 1.68 6.47
CA ASN A 393 4.69 3.04 5.98
C ASN A 393 5.40 3.98 6.97
N LYS A 394 5.18 3.79 8.27
CA LYS A 394 5.84 4.53 9.33
C LYS A 394 7.36 4.37 9.28
N ASN A 395 7.86 3.15 9.12
CA ASN A 395 9.29 2.90 8.99
C ASN A 395 9.93 3.65 7.80
N ILE A 396 9.16 3.90 6.74
CA ILE A 396 9.62 4.66 5.58
C ILE A 396 9.57 6.17 5.90
N LEU A 397 8.42 6.64 6.41
CA LEU A 397 8.18 8.06 6.65
C LEU A 397 9.01 8.62 7.82
N GLU A 398 9.34 7.82 8.82
CA GLU A 398 10.19 8.23 9.95
C GLU A 398 11.57 8.69 9.50
N GLU A 399 12.10 8.21 8.38
CA GLU A 399 13.40 8.61 7.86
C GLU A 399 13.29 9.83 6.92
N ILE A 400 12.17 9.99 6.20
CA ILE A 400 12.07 11.00 5.13
C ILE A 400 11.26 12.25 5.51
N ALA A 401 10.37 12.18 6.49
CA ALA A 401 9.43 13.26 6.77
C ALA A 401 10.02 14.32 7.72
N ASN A 402 10.05 15.58 7.28
CA ASN A 402 10.37 16.70 8.15
C ASN A 402 9.25 16.90 9.19
N ARG A 403 9.63 17.44 10.36
CA ARG A 403 8.76 17.58 11.53
C ARG A 403 8.32 19.02 11.68
N TYR A 404 7.02 19.20 11.90
CA TYR A 404 6.43 20.50 12.14
C TYR A 404 5.44 20.46 13.31
N PHE A 405 5.25 21.61 13.95
CA PHE A 405 4.16 21.78 14.92
C PHE A 405 2.84 22.11 14.23
N PHE A 406 1.80 21.36 14.60
CA PHE A 406 0.42 21.61 14.24
C PHE A 406 -0.42 21.49 15.51
N VAL A 407 -1.04 22.60 15.93
CA VAL A 407 -1.94 22.65 17.07
C VAL A 407 -3.37 22.49 16.57
N ALA A 408 -3.98 21.33 16.83
CA ALA A 408 -5.39 21.09 16.58
C ALA A 408 -6.27 21.80 17.63
N GLU A 409 -7.44 22.30 17.23
CA GLU A 409 -8.39 22.98 18.12
C GLU A 409 -7.68 24.01 19.04
N PRO A 410 -7.01 25.01 18.44
CA PRO A 410 -6.06 25.87 19.13
C PRO A 410 -6.73 26.71 20.20
N GLN A 411 -6.11 26.78 21.38
CA GLN A 411 -6.53 27.63 22.50
C GLN A 411 -5.43 28.67 22.77
N PRO A 412 -5.76 29.98 22.79
CA PRO A 412 -4.77 31.04 22.96
C PRO A 412 -4.38 31.19 24.44
N PHE A 413 -3.09 31.38 24.70
CA PHE A 413 -2.56 31.69 26.02
C PHE A 413 -1.44 32.72 25.96
N LYS A 414 -1.41 33.61 26.96
CA LYS A 414 -0.26 34.44 27.29
C LYS A 414 0.38 33.89 28.57
N ILE A 415 1.66 33.55 28.50
CA ILE A 415 2.43 33.06 29.65
C ILE A 415 2.74 34.24 30.56
N LYS A 416 2.20 34.22 31.79
CA LYS A 416 2.48 35.23 32.81
C LYS A 416 3.88 35.02 33.39
N ASN A 417 4.51 36.12 33.80
CA ASN A 417 5.84 36.13 34.45
C ASN A 417 6.95 35.47 33.61
N LEU A 418 6.84 35.48 32.27
CA LEU A 418 7.89 34.98 31.39
C LEU A 418 9.08 35.98 31.38
N PRO A 419 10.30 35.57 31.78
CA PRO A 419 11.47 36.43 31.72
C PRO A 419 11.80 36.90 30.29
N GLU A 420 12.17 38.18 30.14
CA GLU A 420 12.38 38.79 28.81
C GLU A 420 13.48 38.10 28.00
N HIS A 421 14.58 37.69 28.66
CA HIS A 421 15.71 37.01 28.02
C HIS A 421 15.37 35.60 27.47
N LEU A 422 14.19 35.04 27.82
CA LEU A 422 13.72 33.77 27.28
C LEU A 422 12.84 33.94 26.04
N LYS A 423 12.52 35.17 25.65
CA LYS A 423 11.86 35.46 24.37
C LYS A 423 12.91 35.50 23.25
N GLY A 424 12.49 35.17 22.03
CA GLY A 424 13.37 35.19 20.87
C GLY A 424 12.94 34.15 19.84
N THR A 425 13.93 33.51 19.22
CA THR A 425 13.71 32.45 18.23
C THR A 425 14.14 31.11 18.80
N ILE A 426 13.22 30.14 18.80
CA ILE A 426 13.54 28.75 19.12
C ILE A 426 14.01 28.07 17.83
N GLU A 427 15.24 27.56 17.85
CA GLU A 427 15.77 26.72 16.78
C GLU A 427 15.52 25.25 17.10
N ARG A 428 14.90 24.53 16.16
CA ARG A 428 14.62 23.10 16.30
C ARG A 428 14.98 22.39 15.00
N PRO A 429 15.64 21.23 15.01
CA PRO A 429 15.94 20.49 13.79
C PRO A 429 14.64 20.12 13.04
N LEU A 430 14.68 20.20 11.71
CA LEU A 430 13.58 19.67 10.87
C LEU A 430 13.46 18.15 11.03
N HIS A 431 14.56 17.48 11.32
CA HIS A 431 14.59 16.04 11.58
C HIS A 431 15.73 15.70 12.56
N PRO A 432 15.48 14.92 13.63
CA PRO A 432 16.50 14.66 14.66
C PRO A 432 17.70 13.87 14.15
N ASP A 433 17.49 12.92 13.23
CA ASP A 433 18.54 12.05 12.72
C ASP A 433 19.19 12.57 11.42
N HIS A 434 18.73 13.72 10.92
CA HIS A 434 19.16 14.31 9.64
C HIS A 434 19.52 15.80 9.80
N PRO A 435 20.62 16.12 10.50
CA PRO A 435 21.04 17.50 10.76
C PRO A 435 21.34 18.29 9.49
N GLU A 436 21.72 17.62 8.40
CA GLU A 436 21.97 18.22 7.09
C GLU A 436 20.74 18.93 6.49
N ARG A 437 19.54 18.61 6.97
CA ARG A 437 18.30 19.26 6.55
C ARG A 437 18.10 20.63 7.20
N GLY A 438 18.94 20.98 8.16
CA GLY A 438 18.89 22.26 8.86
C GLY A 438 17.83 22.32 9.96
N GLN A 439 17.62 23.54 10.44
CA GLN A 439 16.76 23.84 11.56
C GLN A 439 15.58 24.73 11.13
N ARG A 440 14.43 24.51 11.73
CA ARG A 440 13.29 25.43 11.70
C ARG A 440 13.43 26.44 12.82
N LYS A 441 13.09 27.69 12.49
CA LYS A 441 13.10 28.85 13.40
C LYS A 441 11.66 29.19 13.78
N ILE A 442 11.38 29.25 15.08
CA ILE A 442 10.03 29.44 15.61
C ILE A 442 10.06 30.64 16.57
N PRO A 443 9.39 31.76 16.25
CA PRO A 443 9.29 32.89 17.15
C PRO A 443 8.61 32.48 18.47
N PHE A 444 9.14 32.98 19.59
CA PHE A 444 8.59 32.75 20.93
C PHE A 444 8.63 34.06 21.74
N ASN A 445 7.45 34.61 22.01
CA ASN A 445 7.27 35.83 22.82
C ASN A 445 6.38 35.60 24.06
N GLY A 446 6.03 34.33 24.34
CA GLY A 446 5.11 33.94 25.42
C GLY A 446 3.63 33.97 25.05
N ARG A 447 3.26 34.35 23.83
CA ARG A 447 1.89 34.25 23.29
C ARG A 447 1.80 33.02 22.40
N VAL A 448 1.12 31.97 22.86
CA VAL A 448 1.10 30.67 22.21
C VAL A 448 -0.31 30.11 22.06
N TYR A 449 -0.52 29.34 21.00
CA TYR A 449 -1.62 28.40 20.88
C TYR A 449 -1.17 27.02 21.35
N ILE A 450 -2.01 26.37 22.14
CA ILE A 450 -1.86 24.97 22.56
C ILE A 450 -3.15 24.20 22.30
N GLN A 451 -3.04 22.88 22.20
CA GLN A 451 -4.20 22.02 21.96
C GLN A 451 -5.05 21.92 23.22
N LYS A 452 -6.39 22.04 23.08
CA LYS A 452 -7.33 21.95 24.21
C LYS A 452 -7.17 20.70 25.08
N ASP A 453 -6.93 19.55 24.45
CA ASP A 453 -6.73 18.28 25.16
C ASP A 453 -5.40 18.19 25.92
N ASP A 454 -4.42 19.03 25.56
CA ASP A 454 -3.13 19.02 26.25
C ASP A 454 -3.24 19.59 27.68
N LEU A 455 -4.19 20.49 27.92
CA LEU A 455 -4.52 21.08 29.23
C LEU A 455 -5.13 20.08 30.23
N LYS A 456 -5.77 19.03 29.73
CA LYS A 456 -6.48 18.06 30.59
C LYS A 456 -5.47 17.27 31.42
N LYS A 457 -5.76 17.17 32.73
CA LYS A 457 -5.03 16.33 33.71
C LYS A 457 -3.53 16.66 33.85
N ALA A 458 -3.10 17.86 33.46
CA ALA A 458 -1.72 18.33 33.64
C ALA A 458 -1.68 19.47 34.66
N LYS A 459 -0.69 19.44 35.56
CA LYS A 459 -0.38 20.56 36.46
C LYS A 459 0.70 21.47 35.87
N ILE A 460 1.67 20.87 35.20
CA ILE A 460 2.79 21.54 34.54
C ILE A 460 2.90 21.01 33.10
N LEU A 461 3.10 21.91 32.15
CA LEU A 461 3.36 21.61 30.74
C LEU A 461 4.78 22.01 30.39
N ARG A 462 5.47 21.16 29.62
CA ARG A 462 6.73 21.50 28.96
C ARG A 462 6.42 21.88 27.52
N LEU A 463 6.50 23.16 27.19
CA LEU A 463 6.48 23.61 25.80
C LEU A 463 7.79 23.15 25.16
N VAL A 464 7.71 22.26 24.17
CA VAL A 464 8.91 21.67 23.52
C VAL A 464 9.88 22.79 23.13
N ASP A 465 11.13 22.62 23.55
CA ASP A 465 12.29 23.52 23.36
C ASP A 465 12.15 24.96 23.85
N ALA A 466 11.01 25.37 24.42
CA ALA A 466 10.78 26.69 24.99
C ALA A 466 10.91 26.66 26.52
N VAL A 467 9.79 26.74 27.27
CA VAL A 467 9.77 26.79 28.75
C VAL A 467 8.83 25.75 29.39
N ASN A 468 8.88 25.62 30.71
CA ASN A 468 7.89 24.93 31.53
C ASN A 468 6.89 25.95 32.07
N VAL A 469 5.61 25.60 32.04
CA VAL A 469 4.52 26.45 32.53
C VAL A 469 3.63 25.68 33.50
N LYS A 470 3.19 26.37 34.55
CA LYS A 470 2.19 25.87 35.49
C LYS A 470 0.80 26.30 35.03
N ILE A 471 -0.16 25.38 35.09
CA ILE A 471 -1.57 25.68 34.80
C ILE A 471 -2.21 26.16 36.10
N LYS A 472 -2.79 27.36 36.08
CA LYS A 472 -3.52 27.95 37.22
C LYS A 472 -4.78 28.66 36.72
N ASN A 473 -5.96 28.23 37.18
CA ASN A 473 -7.27 28.82 36.81
C ASN A 473 -7.42 29.09 35.30
N ASN A 474 -7.10 28.08 34.48
CA ASN A 474 -7.13 28.19 33.01
C ASN A 474 -6.21 29.28 32.42
N SER A 475 -5.12 29.61 33.13
CA SER A 475 -4.03 30.48 32.66
C SER A 475 -2.68 29.76 32.79
N LEU A 476 -1.68 30.23 32.04
CA LEU A 476 -0.32 29.70 32.08
C LEU A 476 0.61 30.69 32.78
N GLU A 477 1.32 30.21 33.79
CA GLU A 477 2.37 30.97 34.50
C GLU A 477 3.72 30.30 34.24
N TYR A 478 4.76 31.10 33.97
CA TYR A 478 6.12 30.60 33.86
C TYR A 478 6.52 29.87 35.14
N HIS A 479 7.13 28.69 34.99
CA HIS A 479 7.57 27.87 36.10
C HIS A 479 9.09 27.75 36.13
N SER A 480 9.67 27.25 35.04
CA SER A 480 11.12 27.02 34.89
C SER A 480 11.46 26.77 33.41
N MET A 481 12.74 26.60 33.06
CA MET A 481 13.16 26.30 31.69
C MET A 481 13.70 24.87 31.51
N SER A 482 14.37 24.32 32.53
CA SER A 482 15.18 23.11 32.36
C SER A 482 14.33 21.85 32.16
N LEU A 483 14.89 20.89 31.44
CA LEU A 483 14.27 19.59 31.21
C LEU A 483 14.28 18.73 32.49
N GLU A 484 15.22 18.98 33.38
CA GLU A 484 15.31 18.35 34.71
C GLU A 484 14.13 18.75 35.59
N GLU A 485 13.81 20.04 35.66
CA GLU A 485 12.64 20.53 36.39
C GLU A 485 11.33 20.00 35.79
N ALA A 486 11.26 19.90 34.47
CA ALA A 486 10.14 19.28 33.78
C ALA A 486 9.94 17.82 34.22
N ARG A 487 11.03 17.04 34.31
CA ARG A 487 10.99 15.64 34.77
C ARG A 487 10.62 15.52 36.25
N LYS A 488 11.22 16.34 37.11
CA LYS A 488 10.92 16.39 38.55
C LYS A 488 9.44 16.56 38.83
N HIS A 489 8.75 17.34 38.00
CA HIS A 489 7.34 17.65 38.14
C HIS A 489 6.42 16.83 37.23
N ASN A 490 6.92 15.78 36.58
CA ASN A 490 6.18 14.97 35.61
C ASN A 490 5.43 15.83 34.57
N ALA A 491 6.09 16.89 34.10
CA ALA A 491 5.51 17.84 33.16
C ALA A 491 5.14 17.13 31.86
N LYS A 492 3.92 17.37 31.40
CA LYS A 492 3.47 16.84 30.10
C LYS A 492 4.12 17.65 29.00
N ILE A 493 4.94 16.99 28.18
CA ILE A 493 5.61 17.61 27.03
C ILE A 493 4.59 17.83 25.92
N ILE A 494 4.48 19.07 25.42
CA ILE A 494 3.51 19.45 24.40
C ILE A 494 4.15 20.29 23.28
N HIS A 495 3.62 20.15 22.07
CA HIS A 495 3.92 21.08 20.98
C HIS A 495 3.06 22.35 21.15
N TRP A 496 3.48 23.43 20.50
CA TRP A 496 2.83 24.74 20.55
C TRP A 496 3.10 25.49 19.25
N VAL A 497 2.33 26.54 18.99
CA VAL A 497 2.51 27.43 17.84
C VAL A 497 2.42 28.88 18.33
N PRO A 498 3.26 29.81 17.85
CA PRO A 498 3.14 31.22 18.23
C PRO A 498 1.79 31.83 17.82
N MET A 499 1.29 32.78 18.61
CA MET A 499 0.07 33.52 18.21
C MET A 499 0.29 34.41 17.00
N ASP A 500 1.53 34.82 16.77
CA ASP A 500 1.93 35.64 15.63
C ASP A 500 2.54 34.75 14.55
N GLU A 501 2.41 35.14 13.28
CA GLU A 501 2.98 34.46 12.10
C GLU A 501 2.57 33.00 11.84
N ASN A 502 1.65 32.45 12.63
CA ASN A 502 1.11 31.11 12.40
C ASN A 502 0.34 31.01 11.08
N ILE A 503 0.15 29.77 10.61
CA ILE A 503 -0.51 29.49 9.35
C ILE A 503 -1.76 28.67 9.63
N PRO A 504 -2.96 29.13 9.21
CA PRO A 504 -4.15 28.32 9.27
C PRO A 504 -3.99 27.01 8.51
N ALA A 505 -4.44 25.91 9.11
CA ALA A 505 -4.38 24.59 8.50
C ALA A 505 -5.60 23.71 8.78
N ASN A 506 -5.84 22.77 7.88
CA ASN A 506 -6.84 21.72 7.99
C ASN A 506 -6.18 20.37 7.77
N VAL A 507 -6.53 19.39 8.60
CA VAL A 507 -6.17 17.99 8.37
C VAL A 507 -7.43 17.17 8.12
N ILE A 508 -7.55 16.62 6.91
CA ILE A 508 -8.64 15.73 6.52
C ILE A 508 -8.31 14.32 7.00
N MET A 509 -9.09 13.83 7.95
CA MET A 509 -8.94 12.51 8.56
C MET A 509 -9.47 11.41 7.63
N PRO A 510 -9.11 10.13 7.86
CA PRO A 510 -9.55 9.02 7.01
C PRO A 510 -11.08 8.84 6.95
N ASN A 511 -11.78 9.28 7.99
CA ASN A 511 -13.25 9.30 8.06
C ASN A 511 -13.85 10.59 7.49
N THR A 512 -13.07 11.42 6.79
CA THR A 512 -13.43 12.74 6.23
C THR A 512 -13.73 13.85 7.25
N LYS A 513 -13.59 13.60 8.55
CA LYS A 513 -13.61 14.68 9.56
C LYS A 513 -12.47 15.66 9.24
N ILE A 514 -12.78 16.95 9.25
CA ILE A 514 -11.78 18.02 9.13
C ILE A 514 -11.37 18.41 10.55
N VAL A 515 -10.07 18.36 10.82
CA VAL A 515 -9.48 18.90 12.05
C VAL A 515 -8.84 20.23 11.70
N GLU A 516 -9.41 21.30 12.23
CA GLU A 516 -8.87 22.65 12.05
C GLU A 516 -7.77 22.93 13.08
N GLY A 517 -6.77 23.70 12.67
CA GLY A 517 -5.68 24.07 13.55
C GLY A 517 -4.74 25.09 12.95
N LEU A 518 -3.61 25.27 13.61
CA LEU A 518 -2.57 26.22 13.23
C LEU A 518 -1.23 25.51 13.10
N LEU A 519 -0.46 25.87 12.08
CA LEU A 519 0.92 25.46 11.90
C LEU A 519 1.87 26.56 12.37
N GLU A 520 3.07 26.15 12.71
CA GLU A 520 4.19 27.08 12.90
C GLU A 520 4.60 27.81 11.61
N PRO A 521 5.30 28.96 11.72
CA PRO A 521 5.70 29.77 10.55
C PRO A 521 6.63 29.05 9.57
N ALA A 522 7.49 28.16 10.05
CA ALA A 522 8.41 27.38 9.21
C ALA A 522 7.69 26.49 8.17
N ALA A 523 6.40 26.21 8.38
CA ALA A 523 5.60 25.44 7.43
C ALA A 523 5.19 26.24 6.17
N LYS A 524 5.51 27.54 6.07
CA LYS A 524 5.29 28.34 4.83
C LYS A 524 6.05 27.77 3.63
N SER A 525 7.16 27.07 3.86
CA SER A 525 7.97 26.46 2.80
C SER A 525 7.45 25.09 2.32
N LEU A 526 6.34 24.59 2.89
CA LEU A 526 5.79 23.29 2.50
C LEU A 526 5.32 23.32 1.05
N LYS A 527 5.57 22.21 0.35
CA LYS A 527 5.16 22.02 -1.04
C LYS A 527 4.05 20.98 -1.14
N ILE A 528 3.19 21.11 -2.14
CA ILE A 528 2.17 20.09 -2.46
C ILE A 528 2.86 18.73 -2.65
N ASP A 529 2.20 17.67 -2.18
CA ASP A 529 2.67 16.28 -2.15
C ASP A 529 3.83 15.98 -1.20
N GLN A 530 4.39 16.99 -0.51
CA GLN A 530 5.32 16.74 0.59
C GLN A 530 4.61 16.00 1.73
N ILE A 531 5.29 15.03 2.32
CA ILE A 531 4.81 14.31 3.50
C ILE A 531 5.62 14.76 4.69
N VAL A 532 4.91 15.12 5.75
CA VAL A 532 5.49 15.66 6.98
C VAL A 532 4.99 14.87 8.18
N GLN A 533 5.73 14.98 9.27
CA GLN A 533 5.27 14.56 10.57
C GLN A 533 4.78 15.78 11.34
N LEU A 534 3.48 15.84 11.60
CA LEU A 534 2.89 16.78 12.54
C LEU A 534 3.14 16.23 13.95
N GLU A 535 4.07 16.82 14.69
CA GLU A 535 4.59 16.23 15.93
C GLU A 535 3.49 15.97 16.96
N ARG A 536 3.48 14.76 17.52
CA ARG A 536 2.45 14.28 18.48
C ARG A 536 1.02 14.23 17.90
N PHE A 537 0.84 14.49 16.60
CA PHE A 537 -0.43 14.35 15.89
C PHE A 537 -0.41 13.15 14.92
N GLY A 538 0.56 13.11 14.00
CA GLY A 538 0.78 12.02 13.05
C GLY A 538 1.40 12.48 11.74
N PHE A 539 1.61 11.54 10.81
CA PHE A 539 2.06 11.85 9.45
C PHE A 539 0.90 12.35 8.59
N ALA A 540 1.18 13.32 7.73
CA ALA A 540 0.21 13.85 6.79
C ALA A 540 0.85 14.31 5.48
N ARG A 541 0.12 14.19 4.38
CA ARG A 541 0.51 14.70 3.06
C ARG A 541 -0.10 16.07 2.83
N VAL A 542 0.71 17.03 2.37
CA VAL A 542 0.25 18.35 1.93
C VAL A 542 -0.55 18.20 0.63
N ASP A 543 -1.83 18.59 0.64
CA ASP A 543 -2.72 18.55 -0.52
C ASP A 543 -2.86 19.92 -1.18
N LYS A 544 -2.84 21.00 -0.39
CA LYS A 544 -2.94 22.39 -0.85
C LYS A 544 -2.17 23.32 0.10
N THR A 545 -1.60 24.40 -0.44
CA THR A 545 -0.77 25.38 0.30
C THR A 545 -1.23 26.83 0.09
N ASN A 546 -2.51 27.05 -0.25
CA ASN A 546 -3.06 28.39 -0.52
C ASN A 546 -3.30 29.15 0.81
N LYS A 547 -4.34 30.00 0.90
CA LYS A 547 -4.71 30.76 2.12
C LYS A 547 -4.75 29.91 3.41
N LYS A 548 -5.09 28.62 3.29
CA LYS A 548 -5.11 27.64 4.37
C LYS A 548 -4.42 26.36 3.88
N THR A 549 -3.42 25.88 4.61
CA THR A 549 -2.71 24.64 4.24
C THR A 549 -3.62 23.45 4.54
N THR A 550 -3.89 22.61 3.55
CA THR A 550 -4.73 21.42 3.72
C THR A 550 -3.88 20.17 3.62
N PHE A 551 -4.00 19.29 4.61
CA PHE A 551 -3.36 17.98 4.62
C PHE A 551 -4.39 16.87 4.53
N TYR A 552 -3.96 15.72 4.01
CA TYR A 552 -4.62 14.43 4.23
C TYR A 552 -3.83 13.63 5.25
N TYR A 553 -4.52 13.15 6.27
CA TYR A 553 -3.92 12.34 7.32
C TYR A 553 -3.50 10.96 6.80
N THR A 554 -2.25 10.59 7.10
CA THR A 554 -1.68 9.30 6.75
C THR A 554 -1.98 8.27 7.85
N HIS A 555 -1.26 8.37 8.97
CA HIS A 555 -1.40 7.56 10.19
C HIS A 555 -0.57 8.19 11.32
N LYS A 556 -0.67 7.65 12.54
CA LYS A 556 0.14 8.08 13.70
C LYS A 556 1.60 7.69 13.56
#